data_AF-A0A7C4T5U6-F1
#
_entry.id   AF-A0A7C4T5U6-F1
#
_cell.length_a   1.000
_cell.length_b   1.000
_cell.length_c   1.000
_cell.angle_alpha   90.00
_cell.angle_beta   90.00
_cell.angle_gamma   90.00
#
_symmetry.space_group_name_H-M   'P 1'
#
loop_
_entity.id
_entity.type
_entity.pdbx_description
1 polymer ?
#
loop_
_entity_poly.entity_id
_entity_poly.type
_entity_poly.pdbx_seq_one_letter_code
_entity_poly.pdbx_strand_id
1 'polypeptide(L)'
;MRRQGMDNVSTISIKRFFMCMRLFLAGVMSVVMLMSSLAGAATYGGGSGTVSDPYQIWTAEQMNSIGANAGDWSRHFILMADVDMSAYTGTQYRIIGNAGTPFTGSFDGNGRTLRNLTYKTGGYVDYVGIFGHVSGGTILNLVVTNVQLSTGGQYVGGIVGMNGGTITGCQASGSVSGYYYVGGIAGQNSGVIHDCDSMVSPVGTDYIGGLAGYNKYGTITVGSATGTITGIRCVGGLAGGAYYGTISACYATGAVNGYRNVGGLVGYNLNGSIANCYAMGATKGTADSYTRVGGLIGANDGTVAMCFAAGTVTGVAQVGGLIGANLYGQVNASFWDMQASGRSVGIGGGTLTGAAGLSTAAMKTVTPFASAGWDFSTTDGDAADWQVPNKSYPRLIWEPYGGGRGTDSDPYQIWTAEQMNSIGANPADWG
;
A
#
# COMPACT_ATOMS: atom_id res chain seq x y z
N MET A 1 -11.02 -28.95 99.63
CA MET A 1 -10.00 -28.31 98.76
C MET A 1 -10.15 -28.86 97.35
N ARG A 2 -10.18 -27.97 96.36
CA ARG A 2 -10.54 -28.24 94.95
C ARG A 2 -9.36 -28.75 94.12
N ARG A 3 -9.72 -29.58 93.12
CA ARG A 3 -9.18 -29.76 91.76
C ARG A 3 -7.73 -30.27 91.59
N GLN A 4 -7.61 -31.50 91.10
CA GLN A 4 -6.70 -31.85 90.00
C GLN A 4 -7.31 -32.96 89.13
N GLY A 5 -7.12 -32.84 87.81
CA GLY A 5 -7.41 -33.91 86.85
C GLY A 5 -8.30 -33.46 85.70
N MET A 6 -7.73 -32.83 84.67
CA MET A 6 -8.29 -32.72 83.32
C MET A 6 -7.26 -32.03 82.40
N ASP A 7 -6.30 -32.76 81.82
CA ASP A 7 -5.34 -32.16 80.87
C ASP A 7 -4.76 -33.13 79.81
N ASN A 8 -5.48 -34.20 79.39
CA ASN A 8 -4.91 -35.14 78.40
C ASN A 8 -5.82 -35.57 77.24
N VAL A 9 -6.99 -34.94 77.04
CA VAL A 9 -7.92 -35.32 75.94
C VAL A 9 -7.94 -34.32 74.78
N SER A 10 -7.43 -33.08 74.94
CA SER A 10 -7.57 -32.03 73.91
C SER A 10 -6.43 -31.99 72.87
N THR A 11 -5.24 -32.49 73.18
CA THR A 11 -4.04 -32.32 72.32
C THR A 11 -3.91 -33.33 71.19
N ILE A 12 -4.51 -34.53 71.31
CA ILE A 12 -4.45 -35.59 70.28
C ILE A 12 -5.42 -35.30 69.12
N SER A 13 -6.58 -34.71 69.39
CA SER A 13 -7.59 -34.39 68.37
C SER A 13 -7.16 -33.23 67.46
N ILE A 14 -6.49 -32.21 68.03
CA ILE A 14 -6.00 -31.05 67.28
C ILE A 14 -4.83 -31.42 66.36
N LYS A 15 -3.90 -32.27 66.81
CA LYS A 15 -2.78 -32.72 65.97
C LYS A 15 -3.23 -33.55 64.76
N ARG A 16 -4.26 -34.38 64.90
CA ARG A 16 -4.83 -35.16 63.77
C ARG A 16 -5.61 -34.27 62.78
N PHE A 17 -6.28 -33.23 63.27
CA PHE A 17 -6.99 -32.26 62.44
C PHE A 17 -6.02 -31.43 61.58
N PHE A 18 -4.92 -30.92 62.17
CA PHE A 18 -3.90 -30.17 61.42
C PHE A 18 -3.09 -31.04 60.45
N MET A 19 -2.90 -32.33 60.74
CA MET A 19 -2.20 -33.27 59.85
C MET A 19 -3.05 -33.65 58.62
N CYS A 20 -4.36 -33.85 58.77
CA CYS A 20 -5.27 -34.08 57.64
C CYS A 20 -5.45 -32.82 56.77
N MET A 21 -5.44 -31.63 57.39
CA MET A 21 -5.54 -30.37 56.64
C MET A 21 -4.26 -30.05 55.85
N ARG A 22 -3.07 -30.43 56.35
CA ARG A 22 -1.81 -30.32 55.59
C ARG A 22 -1.72 -31.30 54.43
N LEU A 23 -2.27 -32.51 54.56
CA LEU A 23 -2.36 -33.49 53.47
C LEU A 23 -3.40 -33.11 52.41
N PHE A 24 -4.49 -32.43 52.80
CA PHE A 24 -5.50 -31.93 51.87
C PHE A 24 -5.01 -30.68 51.09
N LEU A 25 -4.30 -29.74 51.74
CA LEU A 25 -3.70 -28.61 51.05
C LEU A 25 -2.51 -29.00 50.14
N ALA A 26 -1.72 -30.01 50.51
CA ALA A 26 -0.67 -30.54 49.64
C ALA A 26 -1.26 -31.26 48.40
N GLY A 27 -2.34 -32.02 48.57
CA GLY A 27 -3.04 -32.69 47.46
C GLY A 27 -3.71 -31.72 46.49
N VAL A 28 -4.32 -30.64 46.98
CA VAL A 28 -4.94 -29.62 46.13
C VAL A 28 -3.90 -28.75 45.41
N MET A 29 -2.75 -28.44 46.04
CA MET A 29 -1.63 -27.79 45.33
C MET A 29 -0.97 -28.69 44.28
N SER A 30 -0.88 -30.00 44.51
CA SER A 30 -0.36 -30.94 43.51
C SER A 30 -1.32 -31.15 42.33
N VAL A 31 -2.63 -31.08 42.52
CA VAL A 31 -3.61 -31.15 41.41
C VAL A 31 -3.67 -29.82 40.62
N VAL A 32 -3.44 -28.67 41.27
CA VAL A 32 -3.32 -27.37 40.58
C VAL A 32 -1.97 -27.23 39.84
N MET A 33 -0.89 -27.83 40.35
CA MET A 33 0.41 -27.90 39.63
C MET A 33 0.49 -29.00 38.56
N LEU A 34 -0.46 -29.95 38.52
CA LEU A 34 -0.58 -30.95 37.44
C LEU A 34 -1.60 -30.54 36.34
N MET A 35 -2.32 -29.43 36.52
CA MET A 35 -3.17 -28.82 35.48
C MET A 35 -2.46 -27.69 34.72
N SER A 36 -1.24 -27.32 35.13
CA SER A 36 -0.43 -26.30 34.45
C SER A 36 0.54 -26.87 33.40
N SER A 37 0.36 -28.13 32.97
CA SER A 37 1.31 -28.83 32.10
C SER A 37 0.84 -29.07 30.66
N LEU A 38 -0.15 -28.33 30.14
CA LEU A 38 -0.55 -28.46 28.72
C LEU A 38 -1.20 -27.21 28.08
N ALA A 39 -0.95 -26.01 28.61
CA ALA A 39 -1.14 -24.79 27.82
C ALA A 39 0.25 -24.35 27.34
N GLY A 40 0.63 -24.76 26.11
CA GLY A 40 1.73 -24.09 25.44
C GLY A 40 1.47 -22.58 25.48
N ALA A 41 2.50 -21.76 25.76
CA ALA A 41 2.34 -20.31 25.73
C ALA A 41 1.68 -19.91 24.40
N ALA A 42 0.57 -19.17 24.47
CA ALA A 42 -0.16 -18.79 23.27
C ALA A 42 0.76 -17.98 22.35
N THR A 43 0.90 -18.43 21.10
CA THR A 43 1.77 -17.78 20.10
C THR A 43 1.33 -16.34 19.80
N TYR A 44 0.03 -16.08 19.94
CA TYR A 44 -0.62 -14.79 19.67
C TYR A 44 -1.35 -14.31 20.92
N GLY A 45 -1.86 -13.07 20.90
CA GLY A 45 -2.52 -12.45 22.06
C GLY A 45 -3.93 -12.95 22.35
N GLY A 46 -4.48 -13.82 21.52
CA GLY A 46 -5.84 -14.35 21.61
C GLY A 46 -6.37 -14.82 20.26
N GLY A 47 -7.59 -15.34 20.26
CA GLY A 47 -8.28 -15.83 19.06
C GLY A 47 -7.89 -17.25 18.62
N SER A 48 -8.70 -17.82 17.73
CA SER A 48 -8.54 -19.17 17.18
C SER A 48 -8.11 -19.17 15.70
N GLY A 49 -7.89 -18.00 15.12
CA GLY A 49 -7.49 -17.83 13.72
C GLY A 49 -8.60 -18.13 12.72
N THR A 50 -9.86 -18.10 13.18
CA THR A 50 -11.06 -18.24 12.33
C THR A 50 -11.57 -16.86 11.92
N VAL A 51 -12.46 -16.79 10.91
CA VAL A 51 -13.00 -15.50 10.43
C VAL A 51 -13.71 -14.73 11.56
N SER A 52 -14.49 -15.42 12.40
CA SER A 52 -15.24 -14.82 13.51
C SER A 52 -14.40 -14.58 14.76
N ASP A 53 -13.20 -15.16 14.82
CA ASP A 53 -12.32 -15.10 15.98
C ASP A 53 -10.85 -15.14 15.51
N PRO A 54 -10.39 -14.05 14.84
CA PRO A 54 -9.05 -13.96 14.27
C PRO A 54 -7.98 -13.93 15.36
N TYR A 55 -6.79 -14.39 15.03
CA TYR A 55 -5.63 -14.26 15.91
C TYR A 55 -5.30 -12.79 16.16
N GLN A 56 -5.18 -12.43 17.44
CA GLN A 56 -4.93 -11.06 17.87
C GLN A 56 -3.45 -10.76 17.97
N ILE A 57 -3.00 -9.70 17.31
CA ILE A 57 -1.60 -9.30 17.26
C ILE A 57 -1.41 -7.95 17.97
N TRP A 58 -0.61 -7.96 19.02
CA TRP A 58 -0.33 -6.81 19.89
C TRP A 58 1.12 -6.36 19.83
N THR A 59 2.05 -7.26 19.55
CA THR A 59 3.48 -7.01 19.66
C THR A 59 4.25 -7.37 18.39
N ALA A 60 5.44 -6.79 18.26
CA ALA A 60 6.35 -7.10 17.16
C ALA A 60 6.75 -8.58 17.14
N GLU A 61 6.87 -9.20 18.31
CA GLU A 61 7.16 -10.63 18.45
C GLU A 61 6.03 -11.50 17.88
N GLN A 62 4.78 -11.16 18.18
CA GLN A 62 3.63 -11.87 17.64
C GLN A 62 3.54 -11.68 16.12
N MET A 63 3.79 -10.46 15.62
CA MET A 63 3.84 -10.18 14.18
C MET A 63 4.91 -11.04 13.49
N ASN A 64 6.14 -11.07 14.02
CA ASN A 64 7.22 -11.86 13.46
C ASN A 64 6.98 -13.38 13.59
N SER A 65 6.20 -13.81 14.59
CA SER A 65 5.79 -15.20 14.77
C SER A 65 4.84 -15.68 13.68
N ILE A 66 4.07 -14.79 13.03
CA ILE A 66 3.29 -15.17 11.83
C ILE A 66 4.23 -15.67 10.74
N GLY A 67 5.30 -14.93 10.45
CA GLY A 67 6.30 -15.35 9.46
C GLY A 67 7.07 -16.61 9.85
N ALA A 68 7.15 -16.92 11.15
CA ALA A 68 7.75 -18.16 11.65
C ALA A 68 6.88 -19.41 11.41
N ASN A 69 5.56 -19.25 11.33
CA ASN A 69 4.60 -20.34 11.41
C ASN A 69 3.76 -20.43 10.13
N ALA A 70 4.35 -21.02 9.08
CA ALA A 70 3.67 -21.17 7.79
C ALA A 70 2.35 -21.96 7.85
N GLY A 71 2.15 -22.79 8.88
CA GLY A 71 0.88 -23.49 9.13
C GLY A 71 -0.30 -22.56 9.43
N ASP A 72 -0.04 -21.31 9.81
CA ASP A 72 -1.07 -20.32 10.10
C ASP A 72 -1.32 -19.35 8.92
N TRP A 73 -0.62 -19.48 7.79
CA TRP A 73 -0.76 -18.55 6.66
C TRP A 73 -2.10 -18.63 5.91
N SER A 74 -2.95 -19.59 6.25
CA SER A 74 -4.36 -19.67 5.82
C SER A 74 -5.35 -19.12 6.86
N ARG A 75 -4.86 -18.63 8.01
CA ARG A 75 -5.66 -18.15 9.14
C ARG A 75 -5.93 -16.65 9.05
N HIS A 76 -6.81 -16.20 9.93
CA HIS A 76 -7.24 -14.80 10.01
C HIS A 76 -6.54 -14.11 11.18
N PHE A 77 -6.03 -12.91 10.94
CA PHE A 77 -5.27 -12.10 11.89
C PHE A 77 -5.85 -10.69 11.98
N ILE A 78 -5.76 -10.09 13.16
CA ILE A 78 -6.15 -8.70 13.39
C ILE A 78 -5.13 -7.97 14.28
N LEU A 79 -4.74 -6.76 13.90
CA LEU A 79 -3.96 -5.88 14.76
C LEU A 79 -4.86 -5.29 15.86
N MET A 80 -4.40 -5.42 17.11
CA MET A 80 -5.07 -4.88 18.28
C MET A 80 -4.40 -3.61 18.82
N ALA A 81 -3.17 -3.36 18.39
CA ALA A 81 -2.40 -2.16 18.71
C ALA A 81 -1.50 -1.80 17.53
N ASP A 82 -0.97 -0.58 17.55
CA ASP A 82 0.15 -0.24 16.69
C ASP A 82 1.39 -1.06 17.10
N VAL A 83 2.14 -1.52 16.10
CA VAL A 83 3.27 -2.43 16.28
C VAL A 83 4.57 -1.78 15.78
N ASP A 84 5.55 -1.62 16.67
CA ASP A 84 6.89 -1.13 16.32
C ASP A 84 7.85 -2.29 16.05
N MET A 85 8.29 -2.42 14.80
CA MET A 85 9.14 -3.51 14.32
C MET A 85 10.64 -3.23 14.47
N SER A 86 11.04 -2.14 15.12
CA SER A 86 12.45 -1.73 15.25
C SER A 86 13.36 -2.74 15.96
N ALA A 87 12.81 -3.68 16.73
CA ALA A 87 13.55 -4.79 17.32
C ALA A 87 14.08 -5.80 16.29
N TYR A 88 13.53 -5.80 15.06
CA TYR A 88 13.93 -6.66 13.95
C TYR A 88 14.75 -5.88 12.94
N THR A 89 16.03 -6.23 12.83
CA THR A 89 17.00 -5.55 11.95
C THR A 89 17.58 -6.50 10.91
N GLY A 90 18.25 -5.97 9.89
CA GLY A 90 18.92 -6.78 8.87
C GLY A 90 17.92 -7.70 8.15
N THR A 91 18.01 -9.01 8.36
CA THR A 91 17.08 -10.01 7.80
C THR A 91 16.36 -10.81 8.91
N GLN A 92 16.24 -10.25 10.12
CA GLN A 92 15.63 -10.94 11.26
C GLN A 92 14.09 -11.05 11.16
N TYR A 93 13.46 -10.12 10.43
CA TYR A 93 12.03 -10.22 10.15
C TYR A 93 11.75 -11.41 9.23
N ARG A 94 10.81 -12.25 9.64
CA ARG A 94 10.35 -13.41 8.87
C ARG A 94 9.21 -12.97 7.97
N ILE A 95 9.47 -12.94 6.68
CA ILE A 95 8.50 -12.55 5.66
C ILE A 95 7.35 -13.56 5.61
N ILE A 96 6.12 -13.07 5.56
CA ILE A 96 4.90 -13.89 5.55
C ILE A 96 4.54 -14.29 4.11
N GLY A 97 4.40 -15.59 3.83
CA GLY A 97 4.09 -16.07 2.49
C GLY A 97 5.32 -16.07 1.57
N ASN A 98 5.47 -17.15 0.80
CA ASN A 98 6.57 -17.32 -0.15
C ASN A 98 6.10 -18.04 -1.43
N ALA A 99 7.02 -18.29 -2.37
CA ALA A 99 6.71 -18.92 -3.65
C ALA A 99 6.08 -20.32 -3.51
N GLY A 100 6.51 -21.12 -2.51
CA GLY A 100 6.01 -22.47 -2.28
C GLY A 100 4.78 -22.54 -1.38
N THR A 101 4.58 -21.55 -0.52
CA THR A 101 3.44 -21.45 0.39
C THR A 101 3.01 -19.98 0.47
N PRO A 102 2.09 -19.52 -0.38
CA PRO A 102 1.58 -18.16 -0.31
C PRO A 102 0.73 -17.97 0.95
N PHE A 103 0.58 -16.71 1.37
CA PHE A 103 -0.44 -16.31 2.33
C PHE A 103 -1.82 -16.34 1.65
N THR A 104 -2.75 -17.09 2.24
CA THR A 104 -4.12 -17.29 1.71
C THR A 104 -5.21 -16.88 2.70
N GLY A 105 -4.83 -16.54 3.93
CA GLY A 105 -5.74 -16.07 4.98
C GLY A 105 -6.11 -14.59 4.85
N SER A 106 -6.50 -13.97 5.97
CA SER A 106 -6.73 -12.52 6.03
C SER A 106 -5.88 -11.85 7.11
N PHE A 107 -5.42 -10.63 6.84
CA PHE A 107 -4.74 -9.79 7.80
C PHE A 107 -5.42 -8.43 7.84
N ASP A 108 -6.19 -8.18 8.90
CA ASP A 108 -6.87 -6.91 9.15
C ASP A 108 -5.98 -6.02 10.03
N GLY A 109 -5.48 -4.94 9.46
CA GLY A 109 -4.75 -3.92 10.18
C GLY A 109 -5.63 -3.14 11.15
N ASN A 110 -6.97 -3.20 11.02
CA ASN A 110 -7.92 -2.55 11.92
C ASN A 110 -7.64 -1.03 12.11
N GLY A 111 -7.16 -0.38 11.03
CA GLY A 111 -6.73 1.02 11.04
C GLY A 111 -5.46 1.29 11.84
N ARG A 112 -4.72 0.24 12.24
CA ARG A 112 -3.50 0.34 13.07
C ARG A 112 -2.25 0.39 12.21
N THR A 113 -1.20 0.90 12.86
CA THR A 113 0.09 1.13 12.22
C THR A 113 1.10 0.03 12.54
N LEU A 114 1.74 -0.53 11.52
CA LEU A 114 3.00 -1.25 11.63
C LEU A 114 4.14 -0.31 11.21
N ARG A 115 5.11 -0.06 12.08
CA ARG A 115 6.15 0.95 11.85
C ARG A 115 7.57 0.42 11.98
N ASN A 116 8.52 1.12 11.37
CA ASN A 116 9.98 0.95 11.55
C ASN A 116 10.53 -0.43 11.14
N LEU A 117 9.84 -1.15 10.26
CA LEU A 117 10.36 -2.42 9.74
C LEU A 117 11.59 -2.18 8.86
N THR A 118 12.70 -2.84 9.19
CA THR A 118 13.89 -2.88 8.35
C THR A 118 14.17 -4.29 7.85
N TYR A 119 14.24 -4.45 6.53
CA TYR A 119 14.75 -5.67 5.89
C TYR A 119 15.81 -5.32 4.84
N LYS A 120 17.09 -5.51 5.15
CA LYS A 120 18.20 -5.14 4.26
C LYS A 120 19.16 -6.30 4.08
N THR A 121 19.40 -6.65 2.82
CA THR A 121 20.38 -7.66 2.41
C THR A 121 21.12 -7.21 1.16
N GLY A 122 22.41 -7.54 1.07
CA GLY A 122 23.19 -7.40 -0.16
C GLY A 122 23.00 -8.56 -1.14
N GLY A 123 22.27 -9.61 -0.75
CA GLY A 123 22.00 -10.77 -1.57
C GLY A 123 20.81 -10.61 -2.52
N TYR A 124 20.59 -11.63 -3.34
CA TYR A 124 19.44 -11.73 -4.24
C TYR A 124 18.31 -12.48 -3.53
N VAL A 125 17.30 -11.75 -3.04
CA VAL A 125 16.12 -12.31 -2.36
C VAL A 125 14.87 -11.75 -3.02
N ASP A 126 14.05 -12.66 -3.57
CA ASP A 126 12.76 -12.35 -4.15
C ASP A 126 11.64 -12.31 -3.10
N TYR A 127 10.49 -11.76 -3.47
CA TYR A 127 9.26 -11.74 -2.65
C TYR A 127 9.48 -11.02 -1.31
N VAL A 128 9.89 -9.76 -1.38
CA VAL A 128 10.20 -8.95 -0.20
C VAL A 128 9.10 -7.93 0.07
N GLY A 129 8.58 -7.97 1.29
CA GLY A 129 7.55 -7.10 1.85
C GLY A 129 7.23 -7.52 3.28
N ILE A 130 6.19 -6.95 3.90
CA ILE A 130 5.61 -7.55 5.11
C ILE A 130 5.14 -8.97 4.79
N PHE A 131 4.47 -9.09 3.63
CA PHE A 131 4.11 -10.33 2.97
C PHE A 131 4.96 -10.51 1.71
N GLY A 132 5.54 -11.69 1.52
CA GLY A 132 6.31 -11.98 0.32
C GLY A 132 5.42 -12.33 -0.86
N HIS A 133 4.46 -13.22 -0.63
CA HIS A 133 3.52 -13.66 -1.66
C HIS A 133 2.14 -13.91 -1.05
N VAL A 134 1.13 -13.21 -1.57
CA VAL A 134 -0.29 -13.40 -1.23
C VAL A 134 -1.00 -14.03 -2.43
N SER A 135 -1.80 -15.06 -2.22
CA SER A 135 -2.60 -15.70 -3.28
C SER A 135 -3.98 -16.03 -2.76
N GLY A 136 -5.02 -15.37 -3.28
CA GLY A 136 -6.39 -15.50 -2.77
C GLY A 136 -6.64 -14.95 -1.35
N GLY A 137 -5.59 -14.56 -0.62
CA GLY A 137 -5.68 -13.93 0.70
C GLY A 137 -6.08 -12.45 0.63
N THR A 138 -6.39 -11.87 1.79
CA THR A 138 -6.79 -10.45 1.90
C THR A 138 -5.93 -9.71 2.92
N ILE A 139 -5.37 -8.58 2.53
CA ILE A 139 -4.71 -7.61 3.43
C ILE A 139 -5.59 -6.36 3.43
N LEU A 140 -6.04 -5.92 4.60
CA LEU A 140 -6.93 -4.77 4.69
C LEU A 140 -6.62 -3.83 5.85
N ASN A 141 -6.99 -2.55 5.71
CA ASN A 141 -6.97 -1.53 6.77
C ASN A 141 -5.61 -1.39 7.48
N LEU A 142 -4.50 -1.59 6.76
CA LEU A 142 -3.15 -1.60 7.32
C LEU A 142 -2.38 -0.35 6.94
N VAL A 143 -1.88 0.36 7.95
CA VAL A 143 -0.98 1.50 7.76
C VAL A 143 0.45 1.04 8.03
N VAL A 144 1.33 1.19 7.04
CA VAL A 144 2.76 0.84 7.15
C VAL A 144 3.59 2.10 7.07
N THR A 145 4.35 2.42 8.13
CA THR A 145 5.17 3.63 8.16
C THR A 145 6.64 3.34 8.36
N ASN A 146 7.48 4.16 7.73
CA ASN A 146 8.94 4.02 7.80
C ASN A 146 9.43 2.60 7.49
N VAL A 147 8.90 1.98 6.43
CA VAL A 147 9.39 0.70 5.94
C VAL A 147 10.72 0.91 5.21
N GLN A 148 11.72 0.07 5.49
CA GLN A 148 13.07 0.19 4.94
C GLN A 148 13.51 -1.15 4.35
N LEU A 149 13.15 -1.39 3.08
CA LEU A 149 13.43 -2.65 2.37
C LEU A 149 14.55 -2.46 1.34
N SER A 150 15.53 -3.36 1.33
CA SER A 150 16.60 -3.37 0.33
C SER A 150 17.06 -4.79 0.03
N THR A 151 16.98 -5.19 -1.24
CA THR A 151 17.44 -6.50 -1.74
C THR A 151 17.90 -6.39 -3.18
N GLY A 152 18.71 -7.33 -3.66
CA GLY A 152 19.06 -7.45 -5.08
C GLY A 152 18.06 -8.25 -5.92
N GLY A 153 16.98 -8.75 -5.31
CA GLY A 153 15.98 -9.60 -5.98
C GLY A 153 14.81 -8.85 -6.62
N GLN A 154 13.75 -9.61 -6.91
CA GLN A 154 12.52 -9.17 -7.59
C GLN A 154 11.30 -9.22 -6.67
N TYR A 155 10.21 -8.61 -7.12
CA TYR A 155 8.93 -8.60 -6.38
C TYR A 155 9.11 -7.97 -5.00
N VAL A 156 9.46 -6.69 -4.99
CA VAL A 156 9.72 -5.93 -3.78
C VAL A 156 8.61 -4.90 -3.59
N GLY A 157 7.77 -5.11 -2.59
CA GLY A 157 6.67 -4.21 -2.22
C GLY A 157 6.76 -3.77 -0.78
N GLY A 158 6.41 -2.53 -0.46
CA GLY A 158 6.38 -2.07 0.93
C GLY A 158 5.42 -2.89 1.81
N ILE A 159 4.32 -3.41 1.25
CA ILE A 159 3.40 -4.31 1.93
C ILE A 159 3.53 -5.74 1.39
N VAL A 160 3.39 -5.94 0.07
CA VAL A 160 3.36 -7.27 -0.55
C VAL A 160 4.38 -7.40 -1.68
N GLY A 161 5.23 -8.42 -1.67
CA GLY A 161 6.14 -8.67 -2.79
C GLY A 161 5.40 -8.99 -4.10
N MET A 162 4.61 -10.08 -4.09
CA MET A 162 3.72 -10.47 -5.18
C MET A 162 2.27 -10.63 -4.67
N ASN A 163 1.35 -9.87 -5.25
CA ASN A 163 -0.07 -9.93 -4.92
C ASN A 163 -0.85 -10.73 -5.98
N GLY A 164 -1.46 -11.83 -5.56
CA GLY A 164 -2.51 -12.56 -6.28
C GLY A 164 -3.81 -12.66 -5.45
N GLY A 165 -3.96 -11.80 -4.44
CA GLY A 165 -5.17 -11.68 -3.62
C GLY A 165 -5.71 -10.24 -3.64
N THR A 166 -6.25 -9.78 -2.50
CA THR A 166 -6.82 -8.44 -2.35
C THR A 166 -6.02 -7.63 -1.35
N ILE A 167 -5.62 -6.42 -1.73
CA ILE A 167 -5.04 -5.41 -0.83
C ILE A 167 -6.01 -4.23 -0.83
N THR A 168 -6.56 -3.85 0.33
CA THR A 168 -7.54 -2.76 0.39
C THR A 168 -7.48 -1.88 1.62
N GLY A 169 -7.76 -0.58 1.50
CA GLY A 169 -7.67 0.36 2.63
C GLY A 169 -6.26 0.42 3.24
N CYS A 170 -5.21 0.23 2.42
CA CYS A 170 -3.84 0.08 2.90
C CYS A 170 -2.97 1.28 2.53
N GLN A 171 -2.07 1.66 3.42
CA GLN A 171 -1.15 2.79 3.22
C GLN A 171 0.30 2.37 3.48
N ALA A 172 1.25 2.92 2.71
CA ALA A 172 2.67 2.68 2.93
C ALA A 172 3.54 3.93 2.77
N SER A 173 4.50 4.13 3.69
CA SER A 173 5.56 5.14 3.58
C SER A 173 6.93 4.57 3.95
N GLY A 174 7.99 5.11 3.34
CA GLY A 174 9.36 4.68 3.57
C GLY A 174 10.19 4.55 2.29
N SER A 175 11.19 3.67 2.31
CA SER A 175 12.10 3.42 1.20
C SER A 175 12.15 1.93 0.86
N VAL A 176 12.01 1.63 -0.44
CA VAL A 176 11.99 0.27 -0.96
C VAL A 176 12.96 0.19 -2.15
N SER A 177 13.94 -0.70 -2.07
CA SER A 177 14.91 -0.92 -3.14
C SER A 177 14.94 -2.38 -3.56
N GLY A 178 14.87 -2.61 -4.87
CA GLY A 178 14.90 -3.92 -5.52
C GLY A 178 15.52 -3.86 -6.91
N TYR A 179 15.56 -4.99 -7.62
CA TYR A 179 16.06 -5.03 -8.99
C TYR A 179 14.93 -4.94 -10.02
N TYR A 180 13.97 -5.86 -9.99
CA TYR A 180 12.77 -5.87 -10.85
C TYR A 180 11.48 -5.80 -10.04
N TYR A 181 10.46 -5.15 -10.59
CA TYR A 181 9.11 -5.08 -10.01
C TYR A 181 9.15 -4.52 -8.59
N VAL A 182 9.38 -3.21 -8.51
CA VAL A 182 9.52 -2.49 -7.23
C VAL A 182 8.34 -1.54 -7.07
N GLY A 183 7.57 -1.72 -6.00
CA GLY A 183 6.42 -0.87 -5.69
C GLY A 183 6.29 -0.48 -4.23
N GLY A 184 5.54 0.58 -3.96
CA GLY A 184 5.29 1.03 -2.59
C GLY A 184 4.27 0.16 -1.85
N ILE A 185 3.23 -0.32 -2.53
CA ILE A 185 2.29 -1.31 -1.96
C ILE A 185 2.69 -2.71 -2.39
N ALA A 186 2.79 -2.95 -3.71
CA ALA A 186 3.09 -4.25 -4.28
C ALA A 186 4.26 -4.23 -5.26
N GLY A 187 5.16 -5.21 -5.20
CA GLY A 187 6.17 -5.38 -6.26
C GLY A 187 5.52 -5.73 -7.60
N GLN A 188 4.75 -6.83 -7.61
CA GLN A 188 3.85 -7.17 -8.71
C GLN A 188 2.41 -7.32 -8.21
N ASN A 189 1.45 -6.80 -8.98
CA ASN A 189 0.03 -7.02 -8.78
C ASN A 189 -0.56 -7.90 -9.89
N SER A 190 -1.16 -9.01 -9.52
CA SER A 190 -2.01 -9.87 -10.36
C SER A 190 -3.38 -10.14 -9.75
N GLY A 191 -3.68 -9.51 -8.60
CA GLY A 191 -4.97 -9.51 -7.95
C GLY A 191 -5.57 -8.10 -7.94
N VAL A 192 -6.08 -7.69 -6.78
CA VAL A 192 -6.73 -6.39 -6.58
C VAL A 192 -5.91 -5.52 -5.62
N ILE A 193 -5.69 -4.27 -6.00
CA ILE A 193 -5.30 -3.17 -5.11
C ILE A 193 -6.43 -2.14 -5.19
N HIS A 194 -7.11 -1.89 -4.08
CA HIS A 194 -8.27 -1.00 -4.03
C HIS A 194 -8.22 -0.08 -2.82
N ASP A 195 -8.41 1.22 -3.00
CA ASP A 195 -8.39 2.18 -1.88
C ASP A 195 -7.03 2.14 -1.14
N CYS A 196 -5.95 2.43 -1.86
CA CYS A 196 -4.59 2.33 -1.33
C CYS A 196 -3.73 3.53 -1.70
N ASP A 197 -2.92 3.97 -0.74
CA ASP A 197 -2.04 5.14 -0.88
C ASP A 197 -0.58 4.79 -0.61
N SER A 198 0.33 5.35 -1.40
CA SER A 198 1.76 5.21 -1.14
C SER A 198 2.54 6.51 -1.21
N MET A 199 3.31 6.74 -0.14
CA MET A 199 4.34 7.77 -0.04
C MET A 199 5.76 7.15 -0.12
N VAL A 200 5.86 5.87 -0.48
CA VAL A 200 7.15 5.18 -0.61
C VAL A 200 7.95 5.80 -1.76
N SER A 201 9.26 5.93 -1.57
CA SER A 201 10.20 6.35 -2.63
C SER A 201 10.97 5.14 -3.16
N PRO A 202 10.38 4.35 -4.08
CA PRO A 202 11.01 3.13 -4.58
C PRO A 202 12.17 3.42 -5.53
N VAL A 203 13.19 2.56 -5.44
CA VAL A 203 14.36 2.55 -6.31
C VAL A 203 14.52 1.18 -6.95
N GLY A 204 14.69 1.13 -8.26
CA GLY A 204 14.89 -0.13 -8.97
C GLY A 204 15.43 0.00 -10.38
N THR A 205 15.64 -1.12 -11.06
CA THR A 205 16.17 -1.13 -12.43
C THR A 205 15.06 -1.20 -13.47
N ASP A 206 14.06 -2.07 -13.30
CA ASP A 206 13.01 -2.21 -14.31
C ASP A 206 11.63 -2.49 -13.71
N TYR A 207 10.62 -1.79 -14.23
CA TYR A 207 9.25 -1.73 -13.71
C TYR A 207 9.20 -1.23 -12.26
N ILE A 208 9.20 0.10 -12.11
CA ILE A 208 9.14 0.79 -10.82
C ILE A 208 7.90 1.69 -10.79
N GLY A 209 7.08 1.54 -9.75
CA GLY A 209 5.86 2.33 -9.55
C GLY A 209 5.63 2.70 -8.10
N GLY A 210 4.91 3.79 -7.82
CA GLY A 210 4.60 4.19 -6.45
C GLY A 210 3.63 3.24 -5.74
N LEU A 211 2.58 2.74 -6.41
CA LEU A 211 1.71 1.68 -5.87
C LEU A 211 2.21 0.30 -6.25
N ALA A 212 2.39 0.04 -7.54
CA ALA A 212 2.77 -1.27 -8.05
C ALA A 212 3.97 -1.18 -9.01
N GLY A 213 5.00 -1.99 -8.83
CA GLY A 213 6.08 -2.09 -9.83
C GLY A 213 5.53 -2.55 -11.18
N TYR A 214 4.74 -3.63 -11.17
CA TYR A 214 4.12 -4.20 -12.36
C TYR A 214 2.70 -4.69 -12.11
N ASN A 215 1.72 -4.12 -12.81
CA ASN A 215 0.34 -4.56 -12.79
C ASN A 215 0.07 -5.54 -13.93
N LYS A 216 0.14 -6.85 -13.65
CA LYS A 216 0.05 -7.94 -14.62
C LYS A 216 -1.27 -8.68 -14.46
N TYR A 217 -2.23 -8.42 -15.34
CA TYR A 217 -3.62 -8.89 -15.26
C TYR A 217 -4.40 -8.42 -14.02
N GLY A 218 -3.76 -7.64 -13.14
CA GLY A 218 -4.37 -7.15 -11.92
C GLY A 218 -5.20 -5.89 -12.14
N THR A 219 -5.94 -5.52 -11.11
CA THR A 219 -6.72 -4.29 -11.04
C THR A 219 -6.14 -3.38 -9.95
N ILE A 220 -5.95 -2.10 -10.31
CA ILE A 220 -5.64 -1.02 -9.37
C ILE A 220 -6.76 0.01 -9.51
N THR A 221 -7.48 0.26 -8.43
CA THR A 221 -8.62 1.19 -8.41
C THR A 221 -8.57 2.06 -7.18
N VAL A 222 -8.96 3.34 -7.26
CA VAL A 222 -9.04 4.23 -6.09
C VAL A 222 -7.69 4.24 -5.36
N GLY A 223 -6.69 4.90 -5.95
CA GLY A 223 -5.35 4.81 -5.37
C GLY A 223 -4.44 5.96 -5.74
N SER A 224 -3.54 6.27 -4.82
CA SER A 224 -2.62 7.40 -4.96
C SER A 224 -1.16 7.03 -4.74
N ALA A 225 -0.28 7.74 -5.46
CA ALA A 225 1.17 7.68 -5.24
C ALA A 225 1.79 9.08 -5.22
N THR A 226 2.45 9.42 -4.11
CA THR A 226 3.02 10.77 -3.89
C THR A 226 4.53 10.76 -3.64
N GLY A 227 5.13 9.59 -3.44
CA GLY A 227 6.57 9.43 -3.25
C GLY A 227 7.37 9.72 -4.53
N THR A 228 8.63 10.13 -4.37
CA THR A 228 9.52 10.37 -5.52
C THR A 228 10.07 9.05 -6.03
N ILE A 229 9.90 8.80 -7.34
CA ILE A 229 10.29 7.54 -7.97
C ILE A 229 11.61 7.73 -8.71
N THR A 230 12.56 6.80 -8.50
CA THR A 230 13.80 6.75 -9.28
C THR A 230 13.99 5.35 -9.86
N GLY A 231 14.15 5.24 -11.16
CA GLY A 231 14.36 3.96 -11.83
C GLY A 231 15.15 4.05 -13.12
N ILE A 232 15.35 2.93 -13.80
CA ILE A 232 16.04 2.90 -15.10
C ILE A 232 15.02 2.70 -16.23
N ARG A 233 14.36 1.55 -16.30
CA ARG A 233 13.42 1.21 -17.39
C ARG A 233 11.99 1.06 -16.86
N CYS A 234 11.01 1.56 -17.63
CA CYS A 234 9.59 1.47 -17.31
C CYS A 234 9.28 2.03 -15.91
N VAL A 235 9.36 3.35 -15.79
CA VAL A 235 9.20 4.06 -14.51
C VAL A 235 7.90 4.86 -14.57
N GLY A 236 6.99 4.59 -13.65
CA GLY A 236 5.72 5.32 -13.51
C GLY A 236 5.55 5.88 -12.11
N GLY A 237 4.85 7.01 -11.96
CA GLY A 237 4.52 7.53 -10.64
C GLY A 237 3.62 6.59 -9.85
N LEU A 238 2.64 5.96 -10.51
CA LEU A 238 1.72 4.99 -9.91
C LEU A 238 2.15 3.55 -10.18
N ALA A 239 2.42 3.22 -11.45
CA ALA A 239 2.79 1.87 -11.87
C ALA A 239 3.93 1.84 -12.89
N GLY A 240 4.93 0.98 -12.71
CA GLY A 240 6.01 0.82 -13.70
C GLY A 240 5.51 0.32 -15.05
N GLY A 241 4.56 -0.62 -15.03
CA GLY A 241 3.84 -1.03 -16.24
C GLY A 241 2.48 -1.67 -15.95
N ALA A 242 1.62 -1.61 -16.95
CA ALA A 242 0.30 -2.26 -16.97
C ALA A 242 0.25 -3.26 -18.12
N TYR A 243 0.21 -4.54 -17.82
CA TYR A 243 0.18 -5.63 -18.80
C TYR A 243 -1.13 -6.37 -18.72
N TYR A 244 -2.02 -6.13 -19.68
CA TYR A 244 -3.41 -6.62 -19.65
C TYR A 244 -4.13 -6.35 -18.32
N GLY A 245 -3.67 -5.34 -17.57
CA GLY A 245 -4.21 -4.95 -16.28
C GLY A 245 -5.04 -3.68 -16.40
N THR A 246 -5.87 -3.44 -15.39
CA THR A 246 -6.71 -2.24 -15.29
C THR A 246 -6.14 -1.30 -14.24
N ILE A 247 -6.08 -0.01 -14.55
CA ILE A 247 -5.77 1.07 -13.62
C ILE A 247 -6.85 2.14 -13.79
N SER A 248 -7.64 2.40 -12.75
CA SER A 248 -8.71 3.39 -12.86
C SER A 248 -9.01 4.18 -11.60
N ALA A 249 -9.44 5.42 -11.75
CA ALA A 249 -9.67 6.32 -10.60
C ALA A 249 -8.41 6.41 -9.72
N CYS A 250 -7.26 6.70 -10.33
CA CYS A 250 -5.97 6.76 -9.64
C CYS A 250 -5.17 8.00 -10.00
N TYR A 251 -4.27 8.42 -9.11
CA TYR A 251 -3.39 9.56 -9.40
C TYR A 251 -1.97 9.45 -8.87
N ALA A 252 -1.07 10.19 -9.51
CA ALA A 252 0.31 10.33 -9.05
C ALA A 252 0.80 11.78 -9.04
N THR A 253 1.42 12.21 -7.94
CA THR A 253 1.93 13.59 -7.78
C THR A 253 3.43 13.65 -7.48
N GLY A 254 4.04 12.53 -7.13
CA GLY A 254 5.48 12.44 -6.90
C GLY A 254 6.31 12.63 -8.16
N ALA A 255 7.52 13.17 -8.04
CA ALA A 255 8.42 13.32 -9.17
C ALA A 255 8.89 11.94 -9.68
N VAL A 256 9.02 11.79 -11.00
CA VAL A 256 9.42 10.54 -11.66
C VAL A 256 10.72 10.76 -12.43
N ASN A 257 11.78 10.09 -11.99
CA ASN A 257 13.09 10.13 -12.63
C ASN A 257 13.41 8.76 -13.21
N GLY A 258 13.55 8.67 -14.53
CA GLY A 258 13.85 7.43 -15.23
C GLY A 258 14.87 7.61 -16.36
N TYR A 259 15.27 6.48 -16.95
CA TYR A 259 16.12 6.48 -18.15
C TYR A 259 15.26 6.25 -19.40
N ARG A 260 14.45 5.19 -19.46
CA ARG A 260 13.67 4.78 -20.65
C ARG A 260 12.24 4.39 -20.29
N ASN A 261 11.26 4.82 -21.10
CA ASN A 261 9.81 4.69 -20.85
C ASN A 261 9.43 5.26 -19.46
N VAL A 262 9.30 6.58 -19.40
CA VAL A 262 9.02 7.30 -18.15
C VAL A 262 7.68 7.99 -18.27
N GLY A 263 6.73 7.66 -17.40
CA GLY A 263 5.41 8.27 -17.35
C GLY A 263 5.15 8.87 -15.98
N GLY A 264 4.47 10.02 -15.92
CA GLY A 264 4.05 10.57 -14.62
C GLY A 264 3.09 9.64 -13.86
N LEU A 265 2.31 8.81 -14.55
CA LEU A 265 1.45 7.77 -13.97
C LEU A 265 1.98 6.36 -14.26
N VAL A 266 2.15 6.01 -15.54
CA VAL A 266 2.52 4.65 -15.97
C VAL A 266 3.74 4.66 -16.89
N GLY A 267 4.75 3.85 -16.59
CA GLY A 267 5.94 3.74 -17.46
C GLY A 267 5.61 3.14 -18.82
N TYR A 268 4.97 1.96 -18.84
CA TYR A 268 4.55 1.27 -20.07
C TYR A 268 3.18 0.61 -19.94
N ASN A 269 2.21 1.02 -20.77
CA ASN A 269 0.91 0.39 -20.88
C ASN A 269 0.90 -0.60 -22.07
N LEU A 270 0.98 -1.89 -21.80
CA LEU A 270 1.01 -2.95 -22.80
C LEU A 270 -0.30 -3.74 -22.76
N ASN A 271 -1.23 -3.40 -23.66
CA ASN A 271 -2.58 -3.96 -23.72
C ASN A 271 -3.40 -3.80 -22.42
N GLY A 272 -3.00 -2.90 -21.52
CA GLY A 272 -3.78 -2.56 -20.33
C GLY A 272 -4.83 -1.47 -20.60
N SER A 273 -5.70 -1.26 -19.63
CA SER A 273 -6.71 -0.21 -19.64
C SER A 273 -6.43 0.81 -18.55
N ILE A 274 -6.25 2.08 -18.92
CA ILE A 274 -6.01 3.19 -18.00
C ILE A 274 -7.15 4.19 -18.19
N ALA A 275 -7.97 4.40 -17.15
CA ALA A 275 -9.13 5.27 -17.23
C ALA A 275 -9.35 6.13 -15.99
N ASN A 276 -9.81 7.37 -16.15
CA ASN A 276 -10.10 8.25 -15.02
C ASN A 276 -8.88 8.47 -14.11
N CYS A 277 -7.72 8.78 -14.70
CA CYS A 277 -6.47 8.89 -13.95
C CYS A 277 -5.72 10.18 -14.28
N TYR A 278 -4.89 10.66 -13.35
CA TYR A 278 -4.08 11.83 -13.62
C TYR A 278 -2.69 11.83 -13.01
N ALA A 279 -1.79 12.62 -13.61
CA ALA A 279 -0.44 12.82 -13.12
C ALA A 279 -0.05 14.29 -13.05
N MET A 280 0.54 14.71 -11.93
CA MET A 280 0.98 16.09 -11.69
C MET A 280 2.46 16.21 -11.33
N GLY A 281 3.14 15.10 -11.08
CA GLY A 281 4.57 15.10 -10.76
C GLY A 281 5.46 15.48 -11.95
N ALA A 282 6.58 16.13 -11.67
CA ALA A 282 7.60 16.39 -12.68
C ALA A 282 8.16 15.06 -13.22
N THR A 283 8.17 14.88 -14.54
CA THR A 283 8.58 13.64 -15.20
C THR A 283 9.83 13.87 -16.05
N LYS A 284 10.89 13.09 -15.79
CA LYS A 284 12.19 13.24 -16.43
C LYS A 284 12.76 11.91 -16.95
N GLY A 285 13.13 11.87 -18.24
CA GLY A 285 13.81 10.75 -18.88
C GLY A 285 15.18 11.11 -19.47
N THR A 286 16.22 10.31 -19.23
CA THR A 286 17.62 10.68 -19.59
C THR A 286 18.43 9.61 -20.34
N ALA A 287 17.84 8.59 -20.97
CA ALA A 287 18.61 7.54 -21.65
C ALA A 287 19.33 8.01 -22.93
N ASP A 288 18.66 7.91 -24.06
CA ASP A 288 19.20 8.05 -25.41
C ASP A 288 18.08 8.32 -26.44
N SER A 289 18.32 8.07 -27.72
CA SER A 289 17.33 8.21 -28.80
C SER A 289 16.10 7.31 -28.69
N TYR A 290 16.13 6.29 -27.81
CA TYR A 290 14.98 5.43 -27.51
C TYR A 290 14.18 5.89 -26.30
N THR A 291 14.52 7.04 -25.71
CA THR A 291 13.81 7.61 -24.56
C THR A 291 12.38 7.99 -24.96
N ARG A 292 11.42 7.55 -24.15
CA ARG A 292 10.01 7.92 -24.27
C ARG A 292 9.57 8.51 -22.94
N VAL A 293 9.13 9.77 -22.94
CA VAL A 293 8.71 10.49 -21.73
C VAL A 293 7.34 11.11 -21.96
N GLY A 294 6.35 10.71 -21.19
CA GLY A 294 5.03 11.32 -21.20
C GLY A 294 4.66 11.87 -19.84
N GLY A 295 3.92 12.98 -19.81
CA GLY A 295 3.39 13.50 -18.55
C GLY A 295 2.47 12.53 -17.83
N LEU A 296 1.78 11.64 -18.57
CA LEU A 296 0.98 10.54 -18.02
C LEU A 296 1.64 9.17 -18.27
N ILE A 297 1.96 8.86 -19.53
CA ILE A 297 2.42 7.51 -19.93
C ILE A 297 3.71 7.58 -20.74
N GLY A 298 4.71 6.77 -20.39
CA GLY A 298 5.95 6.69 -21.17
C GLY A 298 5.72 6.09 -22.56
N ALA A 299 5.24 4.84 -22.62
CA ALA A 299 4.85 4.16 -23.86
C ALA A 299 3.45 3.55 -23.75
N ASN A 300 2.67 3.60 -24.83
CA ASN A 300 1.29 3.11 -24.86
C ASN A 300 1.00 2.19 -26.05
N ASP A 301 0.49 1.00 -25.73
CA ASP A 301 -0.09 -0.01 -26.62
C ASP A 301 -1.49 -0.45 -26.16
N GLY A 302 -2.00 0.13 -25.07
CA GLY A 302 -3.33 -0.17 -24.53
C GLY A 302 -4.32 0.97 -24.72
N THR A 303 -5.39 0.96 -23.93
CA THR A 303 -6.42 1.99 -23.92
C THR A 303 -6.15 3.04 -22.85
N VAL A 304 -6.35 4.31 -23.21
CA VAL A 304 -6.23 5.46 -22.31
C VAL A 304 -7.47 6.33 -22.48
N ALA A 305 -8.26 6.50 -21.44
CA ALA A 305 -9.52 7.24 -21.51
C ALA A 305 -9.71 8.17 -20.32
N MET A 306 -10.18 9.40 -20.55
CA MET A 306 -10.54 10.31 -19.46
C MET A 306 -9.38 10.56 -18.48
N CYS A 307 -8.19 10.77 -19.02
CA CYS A 307 -6.98 10.99 -18.21
C CYS A 307 -6.39 12.37 -18.47
N PHE A 308 -5.61 12.89 -17.50
CA PHE A 308 -4.86 14.11 -17.74
C PHE A 308 -3.45 14.17 -17.13
N ALA A 309 -2.60 15.01 -17.70
CA ALA A 309 -1.28 15.33 -17.15
C ALA A 309 -1.06 16.84 -16.99
N ALA A 310 -0.45 17.25 -15.87
CA ALA A 310 -0.18 18.65 -15.56
C ALA A 310 1.20 18.90 -14.92
N GLY A 311 2.09 17.90 -14.89
CA GLY A 311 3.47 18.05 -14.42
C GLY A 311 4.43 18.43 -15.56
N THR A 312 5.55 19.09 -15.23
CA THR A 312 6.62 19.40 -16.19
C THR A 312 7.21 18.13 -16.79
N VAL A 313 7.43 18.10 -18.11
CA VAL A 313 7.96 16.93 -18.82
C VAL A 313 9.28 17.26 -19.51
N THR A 314 10.34 16.55 -19.12
CA THR A 314 11.69 16.71 -19.69
C THR A 314 12.22 15.37 -20.22
N GLY A 315 12.72 15.36 -21.45
CA GLY A 315 13.33 14.17 -22.03
C GLY A 315 14.18 14.49 -23.26
N VAL A 316 14.89 13.49 -23.76
CA VAL A 316 15.90 13.65 -24.82
C VAL A 316 15.45 13.17 -26.21
N ALA A 317 14.30 12.50 -26.32
CA ALA A 317 13.79 11.96 -27.59
C ALA A 317 12.26 12.09 -27.73
N GLN A 318 11.49 11.00 -27.66
CA GLN A 318 10.02 11.02 -27.83
C GLN A 318 9.37 11.59 -26.56
N VAL A 319 9.15 12.90 -26.53
CA VAL A 319 8.62 13.62 -25.35
C VAL A 319 7.25 14.21 -25.67
N GLY A 320 6.21 13.76 -24.95
CA GLY A 320 4.86 14.30 -25.06
C GLY A 320 4.33 14.83 -23.73
N GLY A 321 3.47 15.84 -23.79
CA GLY A 321 2.78 16.37 -22.62
C GLY A 321 1.87 15.34 -21.95
N LEU A 322 1.33 14.39 -22.72
CA LEU A 322 0.50 13.28 -22.22
C LEU A 322 1.23 11.92 -22.34
N ILE A 323 1.64 11.53 -23.55
CA ILE A 323 2.25 10.23 -23.82
C ILE A 323 3.61 10.42 -24.51
N GLY A 324 4.64 9.70 -24.08
CA GLY A 324 5.94 9.72 -24.74
C GLY A 324 5.86 9.13 -26.15
N ALA A 325 5.41 7.88 -26.27
CA ALA A 325 5.07 7.27 -27.56
C ALA A 325 3.78 6.45 -27.51
N ASN A 326 2.91 6.66 -28.48
CA ASN A 326 1.74 5.83 -28.72
C ASN A 326 2.02 4.95 -29.95
N LEU A 327 2.25 3.65 -29.74
CA LEU A 327 2.65 2.76 -30.84
C LEU A 327 1.40 2.14 -31.48
N TYR A 328 0.60 1.42 -30.69
CA TYR A 328 -0.65 0.78 -31.16
C TYR A 328 -1.87 1.08 -30.29
N GLY A 329 -1.72 1.92 -29.26
CA GLY A 329 -2.77 2.17 -28.28
C GLY A 329 -3.85 3.14 -28.75
N GLN A 330 -5.01 3.07 -28.11
CA GLN A 330 -6.13 3.96 -28.31
C GLN A 330 -6.18 5.01 -27.20
N VAL A 331 -6.36 6.27 -27.57
CA VAL A 331 -6.46 7.37 -26.63
C VAL A 331 -7.80 8.07 -26.88
N ASN A 332 -8.54 8.36 -25.81
CA ASN A 332 -9.84 9.00 -25.89
C ASN A 332 -10.02 10.01 -24.75
N ALA A 333 -10.72 11.12 -25.03
CA ALA A 333 -11.13 12.14 -24.06
C ALA A 333 -10.03 12.51 -23.04
N SER A 334 -8.77 12.64 -23.47
CA SER A 334 -7.64 12.85 -22.56
C SER A 334 -6.93 14.17 -22.82
N PHE A 335 -6.33 14.76 -21.78
CA PHE A 335 -5.84 16.14 -21.86
C PHE A 335 -4.46 16.32 -21.25
N TRP A 336 -3.72 17.34 -21.70
CA TRP A 336 -2.53 17.78 -20.98
C TRP A 336 -2.49 19.29 -20.88
N ASP A 337 -1.89 19.79 -19.80
CA ASP A 337 -1.60 21.20 -19.65
C ASP A 337 -0.34 21.57 -20.46
N MET A 338 -0.50 22.35 -21.53
CA MET A 338 0.61 22.75 -22.39
C MET A 338 1.63 23.67 -21.69
N GLN A 339 1.17 24.50 -20.75
CA GLN A 339 2.01 25.48 -20.06
C GLN A 339 2.75 24.82 -18.90
N ALA A 340 2.07 24.03 -18.08
CA ALA A 340 2.67 23.35 -16.93
C ALA A 340 3.63 22.22 -17.36
N SER A 341 3.27 21.47 -18.41
CA SER A 341 4.17 20.47 -19.00
C SER A 341 5.35 21.09 -19.75
N GLY A 342 5.18 22.34 -20.22
CA GLY A 342 6.08 23.00 -21.14
C GLY A 342 6.11 22.35 -22.53
N ARG A 343 5.06 21.60 -22.92
CA ARG A 343 4.97 20.83 -24.18
C ARG A 343 3.72 21.25 -24.98
N SER A 344 3.92 21.70 -26.22
CA SER A 344 2.83 21.92 -27.18
C SER A 344 2.34 20.63 -27.86
N VAL A 345 3.11 19.55 -27.76
CA VAL A 345 2.82 18.23 -28.36
C VAL A 345 2.40 17.25 -27.27
N GLY A 346 1.24 16.62 -27.43
CA GLY A 346 0.69 15.65 -26.46
C GLY A 346 1.31 14.26 -26.56
N ILE A 347 1.58 13.79 -27.79
CA ILE A 347 2.19 12.48 -28.06
C ILE A 347 3.52 12.69 -28.77
N GLY A 348 4.63 12.36 -28.11
CA GLY A 348 5.98 12.61 -28.63
C GLY A 348 6.40 11.74 -29.82
N GLY A 349 5.83 10.55 -29.96
CA GLY A 349 6.01 9.65 -31.10
C GLY A 349 4.76 8.84 -31.39
N GLY A 350 4.34 8.77 -32.66
CA GLY A 350 3.08 8.15 -33.06
C GLY A 350 2.01 9.20 -33.41
N THR A 351 0.76 8.74 -33.56
CA THR A 351 -0.36 9.59 -34.01
C THR A 351 -1.18 10.12 -32.82
N LEU A 352 -1.39 11.43 -32.78
CA LEU A 352 -2.30 12.07 -31.82
C LEU A 352 -3.75 11.94 -32.30
N THR A 353 -4.53 11.09 -31.62
CA THR A 353 -5.99 11.01 -31.77
C THR A 353 -6.62 10.93 -30.38
N GLY A 354 -7.81 11.52 -30.20
CA GLY A 354 -8.57 11.48 -28.94
C GLY A 354 -7.90 12.12 -27.72
N ALA A 355 -6.91 12.99 -27.92
CA ALA A 355 -6.34 13.82 -26.87
C ALA A 355 -6.13 15.28 -27.32
N ALA A 356 -6.23 16.22 -26.38
CA ALA A 356 -6.12 17.66 -26.66
C ALA A 356 -5.26 18.40 -25.62
N GLY A 357 -4.46 19.35 -26.09
CA GLY A 357 -3.68 20.23 -25.24
C GLY A 357 -4.50 21.43 -24.82
N LEU A 358 -4.50 21.76 -23.54
CA LEU A 358 -5.22 22.89 -22.98
C LEU A 358 -4.26 23.88 -22.30
N SER A 359 -4.68 25.14 -22.17
CA SER A 359 -3.99 26.11 -21.31
C SER A 359 -4.23 25.76 -19.85
N THR A 360 -3.37 26.22 -18.94
CA THR A 360 -3.59 26.05 -17.49
C THR A 360 -4.90 26.63 -17.03
N ALA A 361 -5.33 27.75 -17.61
CA ALA A 361 -6.64 28.32 -17.29
C ALA A 361 -7.78 27.38 -17.70
N ALA A 362 -7.74 26.81 -18.92
CA ALA A 362 -8.77 25.88 -19.40
C ALA A 362 -8.76 24.55 -18.65
N MET A 363 -7.57 24.03 -18.32
CA MET A 363 -7.39 22.83 -17.49
C MET A 363 -8.02 22.96 -16.09
N LYS A 364 -8.35 24.17 -15.65
CA LYS A 364 -8.93 24.46 -14.33
C LYS A 364 -10.42 24.83 -14.39
N THR A 365 -11.08 24.43 -15.47
CA THR A 365 -12.51 24.65 -15.71
C THR A 365 -13.18 23.34 -16.12
N VAL A 366 -14.47 23.19 -15.80
CA VAL A 366 -15.25 21.97 -16.11
C VAL A 366 -15.48 21.79 -17.61
N THR A 367 -15.68 22.90 -18.34
CA THR A 367 -16.20 22.89 -19.73
C THR A 367 -15.45 21.96 -20.69
N PRO A 368 -14.10 21.97 -20.76
CA PRO A 368 -13.37 21.10 -21.70
C PRO A 368 -13.59 19.62 -21.43
N PHE A 369 -13.63 19.23 -20.15
CA PHE A 369 -13.76 17.85 -19.71
C PHE A 369 -15.19 17.34 -19.89
N ALA A 370 -16.19 18.11 -19.46
CA ALA A 370 -17.60 17.76 -19.63
C ALA A 370 -17.99 17.64 -21.11
N SER A 371 -17.45 18.53 -21.96
CA SER A 371 -17.66 18.45 -23.42
C SER A 371 -17.06 17.20 -24.06
N ALA A 372 -16.07 16.58 -23.40
CA ALA A 372 -15.48 15.31 -23.81
C ALA A 372 -16.13 14.10 -23.12
N GLY A 373 -17.21 14.30 -22.37
CA GLY A 373 -18.00 13.24 -21.74
C GLY A 373 -17.47 12.75 -20.39
N TRP A 374 -16.65 13.53 -19.70
CA TRP A 374 -16.27 13.23 -18.31
C TRP A 374 -17.48 13.43 -17.39
N ASP A 375 -17.65 12.53 -16.43
CA ASP A 375 -18.74 12.61 -15.47
C ASP A 375 -18.38 13.57 -14.32
N PHE A 376 -19.25 14.56 -14.10
CA PHE A 376 -19.20 15.51 -12.99
C PHE A 376 -20.49 15.46 -12.15
N SER A 377 -21.33 14.46 -12.38
CA SER A 377 -22.48 14.18 -11.53
C SER A 377 -21.98 13.66 -10.18
N THR A 378 -22.75 13.92 -9.13
CA THR A 378 -22.41 13.51 -7.75
C THR A 378 -23.47 12.54 -7.20
N THR A 379 -24.25 11.94 -8.11
CA THR A 379 -25.56 11.36 -7.78
C THR A 379 -25.61 9.84 -7.79
N ASP A 380 -24.61 9.16 -8.36
CA ASP A 380 -24.56 7.69 -8.42
C ASP A 380 -23.44 7.08 -7.56
N GLY A 381 -22.46 7.88 -7.13
CA GLY A 381 -21.42 7.47 -6.18
C GLY A 381 -20.30 6.64 -6.81
N ASP A 382 -20.04 6.81 -8.11
CA ASP A 382 -18.91 6.18 -8.79
C ASP A 382 -17.60 6.87 -8.37
N ALA A 383 -16.60 6.10 -7.95
CA ALA A 383 -15.28 6.63 -7.63
C ALA A 383 -14.56 7.22 -8.87
N ALA A 384 -15.07 6.97 -10.09
CA ALA A 384 -14.64 7.61 -11.32
C ALA A 384 -15.18 9.03 -11.53
N ASP A 385 -16.07 9.53 -10.66
CA ASP A 385 -16.63 10.88 -10.76
C ASP A 385 -15.59 11.97 -10.54
N TRP A 386 -15.69 13.03 -11.33
CA TRP A 386 -14.80 14.17 -11.28
C TRP A 386 -15.43 15.39 -10.60
N GLN A 387 -14.59 16.22 -10.01
CA GLN A 387 -14.92 17.54 -9.49
C GLN A 387 -13.85 18.56 -9.91
N VAL A 388 -14.24 19.82 -10.08
CA VAL A 388 -13.29 20.95 -10.26
C VAL A 388 -13.51 21.98 -9.17
N PRO A 389 -12.89 21.80 -7.99
CA PRO A 389 -12.97 22.79 -6.92
C PRO A 389 -12.31 24.12 -7.31
N ASN A 390 -12.77 25.23 -6.72
CA ASN A 390 -12.25 26.61 -6.85
C ASN A 390 -10.93 26.81 -7.65
N LYS A 391 -11.02 26.86 -8.98
CA LYS A 391 -9.89 27.11 -9.92
C LYS A 391 -8.70 26.14 -9.75
N SER A 392 -8.97 24.91 -9.35
CA SER A 392 -7.99 23.82 -9.36
C SER A 392 -8.08 22.99 -10.64
N TYR A 393 -7.13 22.08 -10.83
CA TYR A 393 -7.31 20.99 -11.78
C TYR A 393 -8.46 20.06 -11.36
N PRO A 394 -9.05 19.28 -12.28
CA PRO A 394 -9.99 18.22 -11.95
C PRO A 394 -9.39 17.23 -10.96
N ARG A 395 -10.25 16.70 -10.10
CA ARG A 395 -9.94 15.68 -9.11
C ARG A 395 -11.05 14.65 -9.06
N LEU A 396 -10.72 13.46 -8.60
CA LEU A 396 -11.66 12.40 -8.34
C LEU A 396 -12.46 12.72 -7.06
N ILE A 397 -13.71 12.27 -7.00
CA ILE A 397 -14.61 12.61 -5.90
C ILE A 397 -14.20 11.99 -4.55
N TRP A 398 -13.56 10.82 -4.59
CA TRP A 398 -13.11 10.10 -3.40
C TRP A 398 -11.87 10.73 -2.75
N GLU A 399 -11.21 11.69 -3.41
CA GLU A 399 -10.00 12.31 -2.87
C GLU A 399 -10.30 12.98 -1.51
N PRO A 400 -9.55 12.63 -0.45
CA PRO A 400 -9.90 12.95 0.93
C PRO A 400 -9.86 14.45 1.22
N TYR A 401 -9.10 15.22 0.45
CA TYR A 401 -8.91 16.65 0.63
C TYR A 401 -9.00 17.39 -0.69
N GLY A 402 -9.28 18.68 -0.58
CA GLY A 402 -9.14 19.57 -1.69
C GLY A 402 -7.71 19.65 -2.26
N GLY A 403 -6.70 19.19 -1.54
CA GLY A 403 -5.33 19.21 -2.00
C GLY A 403 -4.41 19.61 -0.87
N GLY A 404 -3.17 19.95 -1.19
CA GLY A 404 -2.14 20.14 -0.19
C GLY A 404 -1.70 18.84 0.48
N ARG A 405 -0.55 18.89 1.15
CA ARG A 405 0.17 17.76 1.74
C ARG A 405 0.14 17.74 3.26
N GLY A 406 -0.63 18.62 3.91
CA GLY A 406 -0.67 18.72 5.36
C GLY A 406 0.66 19.20 5.97
N THR A 407 1.47 19.92 5.20
CA THR A 407 2.73 20.52 5.68
C THR A 407 2.60 22.03 5.78
N ASP A 408 3.42 22.70 6.61
CA ASP A 408 3.46 24.17 6.71
C ASP A 408 3.61 24.89 5.36
N SER A 409 4.33 24.28 4.41
CA SER A 409 4.56 24.84 3.07
C SER A 409 3.54 24.42 2.02
N ASP A 410 2.64 23.49 2.35
CA ASP A 410 1.60 22.95 1.47
C ASP A 410 0.45 22.35 2.33
N PRO A 411 -0.35 23.19 3.02
CA PRO A 411 -1.34 22.74 3.99
C PRO A 411 -2.54 22.08 3.31
N TYR A 412 -3.23 21.16 3.99
CA TYR A 412 -4.46 20.56 3.46
C TYR A 412 -5.47 21.64 3.09
N GLN A 413 -5.96 21.57 1.86
CA GLN A 413 -7.00 22.43 1.34
C GLN A 413 -8.33 21.77 1.65
N ILE A 414 -9.13 22.39 2.53
CA ILE A 414 -10.43 21.88 2.96
C ILE A 414 -11.51 22.72 2.29
N TRP A 415 -12.47 22.08 1.63
CA TRP A 415 -13.54 22.75 0.88
C TRP A 415 -14.94 22.32 1.26
N THR A 416 -15.11 21.21 1.96
CA THR A 416 -16.42 20.75 2.45
C THR A 416 -16.40 20.49 3.96
N ALA A 417 -17.59 20.50 4.55
CA ALA A 417 -17.76 20.12 5.95
C ALA A 417 -17.43 18.63 6.18
N GLU A 418 -17.66 17.74 5.20
CA GLU A 418 -17.20 16.35 5.29
C GLU A 418 -15.67 16.25 5.33
N GLN A 419 -14.94 17.00 4.49
CA GLN A 419 -13.47 17.02 4.52
C GLN A 419 -12.93 17.52 5.87
N MET A 420 -13.62 18.49 6.50
CA MET A 420 -13.31 18.94 7.86
C MET A 420 -13.56 17.84 8.90
N ASN A 421 -14.63 17.07 8.76
CA ASN A 421 -14.93 15.94 9.65
C ASN A 421 -13.92 14.79 9.50
N SER A 422 -13.41 14.55 8.29
CA SER A 422 -12.35 13.57 8.02
C SER A 422 -11.05 13.92 8.74
N ILE A 423 -10.69 15.20 8.82
CA ILE A 423 -9.54 15.67 9.62
C ILE A 423 -9.80 15.45 11.10
N GLY A 424 -11.00 15.78 11.59
CA GLY A 424 -11.38 15.52 12.98
C GLY A 424 -11.34 14.04 13.39
N ALA A 425 -11.46 13.12 12.41
CA ALA A 425 -11.42 11.68 12.61
C ALA A 425 -10.01 11.05 12.47
N ASN A 426 -9.03 11.77 11.91
CA ASN A 426 -7.68 11.28 11.70
C ASN A 426 -6.63 12.12 12.46
N PRO A 427 -6.23 11.72 13.69
CA PRO A 427 -5.27 12.46 14.50
C PRO A 427 -3.87 12.58 13.89
N ALA A 428 -3.54 11.78 12.87
CA ALA A 428 -2.28 11.89 12.13
C ALA A 428 -2.19 13.17 11.29
N ASP A 429 -3.33 13.81 11.00
CA ASP A 429 -3.44 14.96 10.11
C ASP A 429 -3.49 16.31 10.87
N TRP A 430 -3.27 16.31 12.19
CA TRP A 430 -3.34 17.50 13.07
C TRP A 430 -1.99 18.24 13.22
N GLY A 431 -1.04 17.93 12.35
CA GLY A 431 0.34 18.45 12.36
C GLY A 431 0.44 19.94 12.10
#